data_AF-A0A2D5UKB9-F1
#
_entry.id   AF-A0A2D5UKB9-F1
#
_cell.length_a   1.000
_cell.length_b   1.000
_cell.length_c   1.000
_cell.angle_alpha   90.00
_cell.angle_beta   90.00
_cell.angle_gamma   90.00
#
_symmetry.space_group_name_H-M   'P 1'
#
loop_
_entity.id
_entity.type
_entity.pdbx_description
1 polymer ?
#
loop_
_entity_poly.entity_id
_entity_poly.type
_entity_poly.pdbx_seq_one_letter_code
_entity_poly.pdbx_strand_id
1 'polypeptide(L)'
;MDYNNSRRQVLIAMLLLFLVIVIGVIGYTQIDNFGFIDSVYMTIITISTVGYGEVKDLSDGGKLFTSGLILASLIILGYTISILTQKLVHSQLSFFIQLKARKGDQEKWRIMLSL
;
A
#
# COMPACT_ATOMS: atom_id res chain seq x y z
N MET A 1 -10.83 4.36 18.22
CA MET A 1 -9.78 3.54 17.57
C MET A 1 -8.47 4.29 17.72
N ASP A 2 -7.51 3.76 18.48
CA ASP A 2 -6.32 4.50 18.90
C ASP A 2 -5.44 4.93 17.72
N TYR A 3 -5.12 6.22 17.65
CA TYR A 3 -4.31 6.84 16.61
C TYR A 3 -2.95 6.18 16.36
N ASN A 4 -2.33 5.60 17.41
CA ASN A 4 -1.07 4.85 17.30
C ASN A 4 -1.19 3.61 16.38
N ASN A 5 -2.36 2.95 16.41
CA ASN A 5 -2.60 1.74 15.62
C ASN A 5 -2.67 2.04 14.11
N SER A 6 -3.22 3.20 13.71
CA SER A 6 -3.30 3.58 12.30
C SER A 6 -1.94 3.93 11.68
N ARG A 7 -1.00 4.49 12.46
CA ARG A 7 0.38 4.69 11.99
C ARG A 7 1.10 3.34 11.84
N ARG A 8 0.98 2.47 12.84
CA ARG A 8 1.54 1.12 12.83
C ARG A 8 1.04 0.27 11.66
N GLN A 9 -0.25 0.31 11.34
CA GLN A 9 -0.82 -0.41 10.19
C GLN A 9 -0.21 0.02 8.86
N VAL A 10 -0.01 1.33 8.64
CA VAL A 10 0.65 1.82 7.42
C VAL A 10 2.12 1.42 7.37
N LEU A 11 2.83 1.49 8.49
CA LEU A 11 4.22 1.02 8.57
C LEU A 11 4.32 -0.48 8.26
N ILE A 12 3.41 -1.30 8.80
CA ILE A 12 3.34 -2.73 8.50
C ILE A 12 3.06 -2.95 7.01
N ALA A 13 2.11 -2.23 6.41
CA ALA A 13 1.80 -2.35 4.98
C ALA A 13 3.02 -2.02 4.10
N MET A 14 3.71 -0.91 4.40
CA MET A 14 4.94 -0.53 3.68
C MET A 14 6.06 -1.55 3.87
N LEU A 15 6.22 -2.08 5.08
CA LEU A 15 7.22 -3.11 5.38
C LEU A 15 6.90 -4.43 4.66
N LEU A 16 5.63 -4.83 4.57
CA LEU A 16 5.22 -6.02 3.81
C LEU A 16 5.48 -5.85 2.32
N LEU A 17 5.18 -4.68 1.73
CA LEU A 17 5.51 -4.40 0.33
C LEU A 17 7.02 -4.45 0.08
N PHE A 18 7.81 -3.85 0.97
CA PHE A 18 9.26 -3.90 0.88
C PHE A 18 9.79 -5.34 0.98
N LEU A 19 9.26 -6.15 1.90
CA LEU A 19 9.64 -7.55 2.01
C LEU A 19 9.29 -8.35 0.75
N VAL A 20 8.12 -8.14 0.15
CA VAL A 20 7.76 -8.80 -1.11
C VAL A 20 8.75 -8.44 -2.23
N ILE A 21 9.17 -7.18 -2.30
CA ILE A 21 10.17 -6.75 -3.29
C ILE A 21 11.50 -7.48 -3.04
N VAL A 22 11.98 -7.49 -1.80
CA VAL A 22 13.24 -8.14 -1.44
C VAL A 22 13.18 -9.65 -1.72
N ILE A 23 12.08 -10.31 -1.34
CA ILE A 23 11.86 -11.74 -1.60
C ILE A 23 11.82 -12.01 -3.11
N GLY A 24 11.12 -11.18 -3.89
CA GLY A 24 11.08 -11.27 -5.35
C GLY A 24 12.48 -11.18 -5.96
N VAL A 25 13.24 -10.15 -5.60
CA VAL A 25 14.60 -9.94 -6.10
C VAL A 25 15.49 -11.13 -5.76
N ILE A 26 15.51 -11.57 -4.50
CA ILE A 26 16.31 -12.71 -4.07
C ILE A 26 15.87 -13.98 -4.80
N GLY A 27 14.56 -14.24 -4.90
CA GLY A 27 14.03 -15.40 -5.59
C GLY A 27 14.47 -15.48 -7.05
N TYR A 28 14.33 -14.39 -7.81
CA TYR A 28 14.78 -14.36 -9.21
C TYR A 28 16.30 -14.49 -9.35
N THR A 29 17.10 -13.92 -8.43
CA THR A 29 18.56 -14.11 -8.47
C THR A 29 18.98 -15.55 -8.14
N GLN A 30 18.28 -16.24 -7.24
CA GLN A 30 18.71 -17.56 -6.76
C GLN A 30 18.12 -18.72 -7.58
N ILE A 31 16.87 -18.59 -8.05
CA ILE A 31 16.18 -19.66 -8.77
C ILE A 31 16.57 -19.66 -10.24
N ASP A 32 16.51 -18.49 -10.89
CA ASP A 32 16.70 -18.36 -12.34
C ASP A 32 17.99 -17.62 -12.72
N ASN A 33 18.87 -17.31 -11.75
CA ASN A 33 20.15 -16.62 -11.96
C ASN A 33 20.02 -15.27 -12.69
N PHE A 34 18.93 -14.54 -12.44
CA PHE A 34 18.77 -13.20 -13.00
C PHE A 34 19.84 -12.25 -12.43
N GLY A 35 20.28 -11.29 -13.25
CA GLY A 35 21.12 -10.19 -12.75
C GLY A 35 20.30 -9.28 -11.83
N PHE A 36 20.95 -8.59 -10.89
CA PHE A 36 20.25 -7.78 -9.88
C PHE A 36 19.22 -6.81 -10.47
N ILE A 37 19.58 -6.08 -11.54
CA ILE A 37 18.67 -5.12 -12.20
C ILE A 37 17.48 -5.86 -12.83
N ASP A 38 17.72 -6.97 -13.51
CA ASP A 38 16.67 -7.79 -14.12
C ASP A 38 15.73 -8.36 -13.06
N SER A 39 16.26 -8.81 -11.92
CA SER A 39 15.46 -9.32 -10.79
C SER A 39 14.60 -8.23 -10.16
N VAL A 40 15.14 -7.02 -9.99
CA VAL A 40 14.37 -5.85 -9.52
C VAL A 40 13.28 -5.49 -10.51
N TYR A 41 13.63 -5.39 -11.80
CA TYR A 41 12.68 -5.06 -12.84
C TYR A 41 11.56 -6.11 -12.96
N MET A 42 11.91 -7.39 -13.01
CA MET A 42 10.97 -8.52 -13.02
C MET A 42 10.04 -8.45 -11.80
N THR A 43 10.58 -8.27 -10.60
CA THR A 43 9.78 -8.14 -9.38
C THR A 43 8.80 -6.98 -9.46
N ILE A 44 9.26 -5.79 -9.91
CA ILE A 44 8.40 -4.60 -10.02
C ILE A 44 7.26 -4.83 -11.02
N ILE A 45 7.53 -5.36 -12.23
CA ILE A 45 6.48 -5.58 -13.24
C ILE A 45 5.47 -6.63 -12.78
N THR A 46 5.90 -7.63 -12.01
CA THR A 46 5.04 -8.66 -11.44
C THR A 46 4.14 -8.10 -10.36
N ILE A 47 4.69 -7.44 -9.34
CA ILE A 47 3.89 -6.94 -8.20
C ILE A 47 3.05 -5.73 -8.58
N SER A 48 3.46 -4.92 -9.56
CA SER A 48 2.69 -3.78 -10.05
C SER A 48 1.49 -4.19 -10.91
N THR A 49 1.32 -5.48 -11.21
CA THR A 49 0.29 -6.03 -12.11
C THR A 49 0.36 -5.54 -13.55
N VAL A 50 1.44 -4.85 -13.94
CA VAL A 50 1.66 -4.40 -15.32
C VAL A 50 1.93 -5.60 -16.23
N GLY A 51 2.80 -6.52 -15.79
CA GLY A 51 2.99 -7.82 -16.44
C GLY A 51 3.41 -7.77 -17.91
N TYR A 52 4.51 -7.07 -18.23
CA TYR A 52 5.07 -7.03 -19.60
C TYR A 52 5.59 -8.37 -20.14
N GLY A 53 5.47 -9.45 -19.38
CA GLY A 53 6.07 -10.76 -19.68
C GLY A 53 7.36 -11.00 -18.89
N GLU A 54 7.96 -12.16 -19.13
CA GLU A 54 9.21 -12.56 -18.47
C GLU A 54 10.40 -11.80 -19.07
N VAL A 55 11.27 -11.25 -18.22
CA VAL A 55 12.48 -10.52 -18.66
C VAL A 55 13.48 -11.48 -19.32
N LYS A 56 13.53 -12.72 -18.82
CA LYS A 56 14.30 -13.86 -19.31
C LYS A 56 13.48 -15.12 -19.05
N ASP A 57 13.80 -16.23 -19.74
CA ASP A 57 13.09 -17.49 -19.58
C ASP A 57 13.08 -17.96 -18.12
N LEU A 58 11.89 -18.16 -17.57
CA LEU A 58 11.73 -18.75 -16.25
C LEU A 58 11.81 -20.28 -16.30
N SER A 59 12.56 -20.87 -15.37
CA SER A 59 12.49 -22.30 -15.09
C SER A 59 11.11 -22.68 -14.53
N ASP A 60 10.79 -23.97 -14.48
CA ASP A 60 9.55 -24.44 -13.86
C ASP A 60 9.46 -24.04 -12.37
N GLY A 61 10.61 -24.00 -11.69
CA GLY A 61 10.71 -23.47 -10.32
C GLY A 61 10.42 -21.96 -10.27
N GLY A 62 10.97 -21.20 -11.21
CA GLY A 62 10.74 -19.75 -11.36
C GLY A 62 9.27 -19.40 -11.62
N LYS A 63 8.56 -20.22 -12.40
CA LYS A 63 7.12 -20.08 -12.67
C LYS A 63 6.28 -20.33 -11.42
N LEU A 64 6.58 -21.38 -10.66
CA LEU A 64 5.90 -21.66 -9.38
C LEU A 64 6.16 -20.56 -8.35
N PHE A 65 7.41 -20.11 -8.25
CA PHE A 65 7.78 -18.99 -7.39
C PHE A 65 7.04 -17.70 -7.77
N THR A 66 7.07 -17.34 -9.05
CA THR A 66 6.39 -16.14 -9.57
C THR A 66 4.89 -16.22 -9.32
N SER A 67 4.28 -17.39 -9.49
CA SER A 67 2.86 -17.61 -9.21
C SER A 67 2.54 -17.35 -7.73
N GLY A 68 3.36 -17.86 -6.81
CA GLY A 68 3.25 -17.58 -5.37
C GLY A 68 3.46 -16.10 -5.04
N LEU A 69 4.45 -15.46 -5.68
CA LEU A 69 4.77 -14.04 -5.50
C LEU A 69 3.59 -13.16 -5.92
N ILE A 70 2.94 -13.47 -7.05
CA ILE A 70 1.74 -12.76 -7.54
C ILE A 70 0.60 -12.85 -6.53
N LEU A 71 0.31 -14.05 -6.03
CA LEU A 71 -0.76 -14.24 -5.03
C LEU A 71 -0.48 -13.46 -3.75
N ALA A 72 0.75 -13.53 -3.23
CA ALA A 72 1.15 -12.78 -2.06
C ALA A 72 1.07 -11.26 -2.29
N SER A 73 1.54 -10.78 -3.45
CA SER A 73 1.50 -9.35 -3.77
C SER A 73 0.08 -8.81 -3.89
N LEU A 74 -0.85 -9.58 -4.47
CA LEU A 74 -2.25 -9.17 -4.57
C LEU A 74 -2.91 -9.01 -3.20
N ILE A 75 -2.67 -9.96 -2.28
CA ILE A 75 -3.19 -9.90 -0.91
C ILE A 75 -2.64 -8.65 -0.19
N ILE A 76 -1.32 -8.42 -0.29
CA ILE A 76 -0.65 -7.31 0.39
C ILE A 76 -1.05 -5.96 -0.21
N LEU A 77 -1.21 -5.86 -1.53
CA LEU A 77 -1.70 -4.66 -2.19
C LEU A 77 -3.15 -4.37 -1.79
N GLY A 78 -4.02 -5.36 -1.79
CA GLY A 78 -5.41 -5.21 -1.35
C GLY A 78 -5.50 -4.72 0.11
N TYR A 79 -4.69 -5.30 0.99
CA TYR A 79 -4.57 -4.85 2.38
C TYR A 79 -4.08 -3.40 2.48
N THR A 80 -3.04 -3.05 1.71
CA THR A 80 -2.47 -1.70 1.70
C THR A 80 -3.51 -0.67 1.23
N ILE A 81 -4.20 -0.94 0.13
CA ILE A 81 -5.26 -0.08 -0.42
C ILE A 81 -6.40 0.09 0.60
N SER A 82 -6.79 -0.98 1.28
CA SER A 82 -7.82 -0.92 2.33
C SER A 82 -7.43 0.04 3.47
N ILE A 83 -6.19 -0.05 3.98
CA ILE A 83 -5.70 0.87 5.03
C ILE A 83 -5.65 2.31 4.52
N LEU A 84 -5.13 2.53 3.32
CA LEU A 84 -5.05 3.87 2.72
C LEU A 84 -6.45 4.47 2.55
N THR A 85 -7.40 3.69 2.07
CA THR A 85 -8.79 4.10 1.90
C THR A 85 -9.42 4.47 3.23
N GLN A 86 -9.28 3.63 4.27
CA GLN A 86 -9.78 3.93 5.61
C GLN A 86 -9.21 5.24 6.16
N LYS A 87 -7.92 5.52 5.92
CA LYS A 87 -7.29 6.79 6.31
C LYS A 87 -7.81 7.99 5.53
N LEU A 88 -7.95 7.87 4.21
CA LEU A 88 -8.48 8.95 3.37
C LEU A 88 -9.90 9.30 3.79
N VAL A 89 -10.76 8.30 3.99
CA VAL A 89 -12.14 8.48 4.45
C VAL A 89 -12.18 9.14 5.83
N HIS A 90 -11.36 8.67 6.79
CA HIS A 90 -11.30 9.27 8.12
C HIS A 90 -10.82 10.74 8.08
N SER A 91 -9.82 11.03 7.24
CA SER A 91 -9.31 12.40 7.05
C SER A 91 -10.41 13.32 6.52
N GLN A 92 -11.12 12.90 5.46
CA GLN A 92 -12.21 13.69 4.88
C GLN A 92 -13.34 13.92 5.89
N LEU A 93 -13.76 12.88 6.61
CA LEU A 93 -14.82 13.00 7.62
C LEU A 93 -14.44 13.97 8.75
N SER A 94 -13.21 13.86 9.25
CA SER A 94 -12.71 14.74 10.31
C SER A 94 -12.68 16.21 9.88
N PHE A 95 -12.40 16.48 8.61
CA PHE A 95 -12.41 17.83 8.04
C PHE A 95 -13.83 18.41 7.99
N PHE A 96 -14.81 17.66 7.48
CA PHE A 96 -16.20 18.12 7.43
C PHE A 96 -16.81 18.35 8.82
N ILE A 97 -16.50 17.49 9.79
CA ILE A 97 -16.96 17.67 11.17
C ILE A 97 -16.36 18.96 11.76
N GLN A 98 -15.08 19.22 11.53
CA GLN A 98 -14.43 20.46 11.99
C GLN A 98 -15.04 21.71 11.34
N LEU A 99 -15.38 21.65 10.04
CA LEU A 99 -16.05 22.77 9.37
C LEU A 99 -17.45 23.04 9.95
N LYS A 100 -18.22 22.00 10.25
CA LYS A 100 -19.55 22.15 10.86
C LYS A 100 -19.46 22.69 12.28
N ALA A 101 -18.51 22.20 13.07
CA ALA A 101 -18.25 22.70 14.43
C ALA A 101 -17.85 24.18 14.43
N ARG A 102 -16.96 24.60 13.51
CA ARG A 102 -16.55 26.01 13.37
C ARG A 102 -17.71 26.93 12.99
N LYS A 103 -18.58 26.51 12.05
CA LYS A 103 -19.75 27.32 11.66
C LYS A 103 -20.74 27.49 12.81
N GLY A 104 -21.02 26.43 13.57
CA GLY A 104 -21.93 26.50 14.71
C GLY A 104 -21.43 27.39 15.85
N ASP A 105 -20.12 27.41 16.11
CA ASP A 105 -19.52 28.29 17.12
C ASP A 105 -19.58 29.76 16.70
N GLN A 106 -19.26 30.06 15.43
CA GLN A 106 -19.34 31.42 14.87
C GLN A 106 -20.76 32.02 14.96
N GLU A 107 -21.78 31.19 14.75
CA GLU A 107 -23.18 31.62 14.84
C GLU A 107 -23.58 31.98 16.28
N LYS A 108 -23.08 31.24 17.29
CA LYS A 108 -23.27 31.58 18.71
C LYS A 108 -22.62 32.91 19.08
N TRP A 109 -21.37 33.13 18.69
CA TRP A 109 -20.65 34.39 18.96
C TRP A 109 -21.35 35.60 18.34
N ARG A 110 -21.89 35.43 17.12
CA ARG A 110 -22.64 36.48 16.43
C ARG A 110 -23.91 36.89 17.20
N ILE A 111 -24.64 35.92 17.78
CA ILE A 111 -25.84 36.20 18.58
C ILE A 111 -25.47 36.88 19.91
N MET A 112 -24.41 36.42 20.59
CA MET A 112 -23.96 37.02 21.86
C MET A 112 -23.48 38.46 21.72
N LEU A 113 -22.80 38.81 20.62
CA LEU A 113 -22.35 40.18 20.35
C LEU A 113 -23.47 41.12 19.88
N SER A 114 -24.65 40.58 19.53
CA SER A 114 -25.82 41.35 19.09
C SER A 114 -26.85 41.62 20.20
N LEU A 115 -26.61 41.10 21.41
CA LEU A 115 -27.38 41.35 22.63
C LEU A 115 -26.67 42.42 23.47
#